data_AF-A0A963RGF2-F1
#
_entry.id   AF-A0A963RGF2-F1
#
_cell.length_a   1.000
_cell.length_b   1.000
_cell.length_c   1.000
_cell.angle_alpha   90.00
_cell.angle_beta   90.00
_cell.angle_gamma   90.00
#
_symmetry.space_group_name_H-M   'P 1'
#
loop_
_entity.id
_entity.type
_entity.pdbx_description
1 polymer ?
#
loop_
_entity_poly.entity_id
_entity_poly.type
_entity_poly.pdbx_seq_one_letter_code
_entity_poly.pdbx_strand_id
1 'polypeptide(L)'
;MSKIAPPRTYRVKSFGCQMNVYDGERMAELLGAQGIAPAPEGEEADLVVLNTCHIREKAAEKVYSDIGRIVKDWDREDGTSPLIAVAGCVAQAEG
;
A
#
# COMPACT_ATOMS: atom_id res chain seq x y z
N MET A 1 -5.74 -16.08 -14.77
CA MET A 1 -6.26 -15.04 -13.86
C MET A 1 -5.43 -15.14 -12.60
N SER A 2 -4.71 -14.08 -12.24
CA SER A 2 -3.83 -14.09 -11.07
C SER A 2 -4.64 -14.27 -9.78
N LYS A 3 -4.13 -15.04 -8.84
CA LYS A 3 -4.83 -15.38 -7.59
C LYS A 3 -4.51 -14.31 -6.54
N ILE A 4 -5.52 -13.77 -5.87
CA ILE A 4 -5.31 -12.92 -4.69
C ILE A 4 -5.42 -13.83 -3.46
N ALA A 5 -4.31 -13.96 -2.71
CA ALA A 5 -4.27 -14.67 -1.44
C ALA A 5 -4.51 -13.70 -0.27
N PRO A 6 -5.04 -14.17 0.87
CA PRO A 6 -5.12 -13.33 2.07
C PRO A 6 -3.71 -12.88 2.50
N PRO A 7 -3.49 -11.58 2.76
CA PRO A 7 -2.17 -11.06 3.02
C PRO A 7 -1.64 -11.51 4.39
N ARG A 8 -0.38 -11.93 4.42
CA ARG A 8 0.39 -12.29 5.61
C ARG A 8 1.41 -11.21 5.94
N THR A 9 1.87 -10.46 4.94
CA THR A 9 2.78 -9.33 5.10
C THR A 9 2.21 -8.01 4.56
N TYR A 10 2.59 -6.88 5.17
CA TYR A 10 2.17 -5.55 4.73
C TYR A 10 3.31 -4.54 4.60
N ARG A 11 3.07 -3.51 3.79
CA ARG A 11 3.89 -2.29 3.73
C ARG A 11 3.02 -1.06 3.56
N VAL A 12 3.14 -0.09 4.47
CA VAL A 12 2.46 1.21 4.37
C VAL A 12 3.42 2.25 3.82
N LYS A 13 3.06 2.90 2.73
CA LYS A 13 3.80 4.02 2.13
C LYS A 13 2.96 5.28 2.28
N SER A 14 3.39 6.19 3.15
CA SER A 14 2.72 7.47 3.37
C SER A 14 3.33 8.59 2.54
N PHE A 15 2.49 9.36 1.87
CA PHE A 15 2.84 10.53 1.09
C PHE A 15 1.99 11.73 1.52
N GLY A 16 2.56 12.93 1.48
CA GLY A 16 1.85 14.16 1.80
C GLY A 16 2.34 14.80 3.09
N CYS A 17 1.48 14.87 4.11
CA CYS A 17 1.76 15.59 5.35
C CYS A 17 2.06 14.66 6.53
N GLN A 18 2.42 15.26 7.67
CA GLN A 18 2.66 14.53 8.92
C GLN A 18 1.42 13.75 9.39
N MET A 19 0.22 14.20 9.04
CA MET A 19 -1.01 13.47 9.36
C MET A 19 -1.09 12.13 8.62
N ASN A 20 -0.71 12.05 7.34
CA ASN A 20 -0.63 10.76 6.65
C ASN A 20 0.46 9.84 7.22
N VAL A 21 1.54 10.40 7.78
CA VAL A 21 2.55 9.58 8.49
C VAL A 21 1.91 8.95 9.72
N TYR A 22 1.27 9.77 10.57
CA TYR A 22 0.56 9.31 11.76
C TYR A 22 -0.54 8.29 11.43
N ASP A 23 -1.38 8.57 10.42
CA ASP A 23 -2.40 7.63 9.95
C ASP A 23 -1.78 6.33 9.43
N GLY A 24 -0.61 6.42 8.81
CA GLY A 24 0.14 5.26 8.34
C GLY A 24 0.64 4.38 9.48
N GLU A 25 1.15 4.98 10.56
CA GLU A 25 1.55 4.27 11.77
C GLU A 25 0.34 3.58 12.42
N ARG A 26 -0.81 4.26 12.50
CA ARG A 26 -2.06 3.65 12.98
C ARG A 26 -2.54 2.48 12.13
N MET A 27 -2.44 2.59 10.81
CA MET A 27 -2.76 1.47 9.92
C MET A 27 -1.82 0.28 10.16
N ALA A 28 -0.52 0.53 10.36
CA ALA A 28 0.45 -0.50 10.69
C ALA A 28 0.13 -1.21 12.02
N GLU A 29 -0.24 -0.47 13.07
CA GLU A 29 -0.69 -1.04 14.35
C GLU A 29 -1.90 -1.96 14.17
N LEU A 30 -2.91 -1.52 13.42
CA LEU A 30 -4.13 -2.30 13.19
C LEU A 30 -3.86 -3.58 12.38
N LEU A 31 -3.03 -3.50 11.34
CA LEU A 31 -2.63 -4.66 10.55
C LEU A 31 -1.85 -5.68 11.39
N GLY A 32 -0.93 -5.19 12.24
CA GLY A 32 -0.20 -6.03 13.19
C GLY A 32 -1.13 -6.73 14.19
N ALA A 33 -2.15 -6.02 14.70
CA ALA A 33 -3.16 -6.61 15.59
C ALA A 33 -4.01 -7.70 14.92
N GLN A 34 -4.13 -7.69 13.58
CA GLN A 34 -4.79 -8.75 12.80
C GLN A 34 -3.84 -9.90 12.42
N GLY A 35 -2.60 -9.88 12.88
CA GLY A 35 -1.59 -10.92 12.59
C GLY A 35 -0.92 -10.80 11.23
N ILE A 36 -1.09 -9.67 10.54
CA ILE A 36 -0.37 -9.36 9.29
C ILE A 36 0.94 -8.68 9.70
N ALA A 37 2.07 -9.26 9.33
CA ALA A 37 3.40 -8.78 9.75
C ALA A 37 3.95 -7.70 8.81
N PRO A 38 4.82 -6.78 9.26
CA PRO A 38 5.54 -5.92 8.33
C PRO A 38 6.43 -6.78 7.41
N ALA A 39 6.39 -6.49 6.10
CA ALA A 39 7.24 -7.17 5.13
C ALA A 39 8.73 -6.84 5.39
N PRO A 40 9.64 -7.85 5.37
CA PRO A 40 11.07 -7.62 5.54
C PRO A 40 11.63 -6.62 4.54
N GLU A 41 12.70 -5.94 4.92
CA GLU A 41 13.37 -4.99 4.04
C GLU A 41 13.89 -5.71 2.78
N GLY A 42 13.66 -5.10 1.61
CA GLY A 42 14.02 -5.71 0.32
C GLY A 42 13.04 -6.76 -0.21
N GLU A 43 12.09 -7.24 0.61
CA GLU A 43 11.07 -8.20 0.19
C GLU A 43 9.75 -7.53 -0.22
N GLU A 44 8.99 -8.23 -1.07
CA GLU A 44 7.67 -7.82 -1.52
C GLU A 44 6.59 -8.08 -0.46
N ALA A 45 5.72 -7.11 -0.22
CA ALA A 45 4.62 -7.24 0.73
C ALA A 45 3.36 -7.77 0.04
N ASP A 46 2.63 -8.69 0.68
CA ASP A 46 1.34 -9.19 0.17
C ASP A 46 0.31 -8.07 0.03
N LEU A 47 0.32 -7.14 0.98
CA LEU A 47 -0.50 -5.93 1.00
C LEU A 47 0.38 -4.68 0.99
N VAL A 48 0.21 -3.83 -0.02
CA VAL A 48 0.81 -2.48 -0.05
C VAL A 48 -0.28 -1.43 0.14
N VAL A 49 -0.17 -0.62 1.19
CA VAL A 49 -1.07 0.52 1.44
C VAL A 49 -0.40 1.81 0.99
N LEU A 50 -0.94 2.44 -0.04
CA LEU A 50 -0.52 3.77 -0.50
C LEU A 50 -1.39 4.83 0.18
N ASN A 51 -0.89 5.39 1.29
CA ASN A 51 -1.60 6.41 2.05
C ASN A 51 -1.21 7.81 1.56
N THR A 52 -2.13 8.57 0.99
CA THR A 52 -1.79 9.84 0.34
C THR A 52 -2.78 10.96 0.64
N CYS A 53 -2.29 12.20 0.63
CA CYS A 53 -3.09 13.41 0.84
C CYS A 53 -3.57 14.01 -0.49
N HIS A 54 -4.80 14.51 -0.55
CA HIS A 54 -5.36 15.17 -1.74
C HIS A 54 -4.89 16.63 -1.90
N ILE A 55 -4.36 17.26 -0.85
CA ILE A 55 -4.05 18.70 -0.85
C ILE A 55 -2.85 19.09 -1.73
N ARG A 56 -2.10 18.12 -2.25
CA ARG A 56 -0.93 18.36 -3.11
C ARG A 56 -1.29 17.98 -4.55
N GLU A 57 -1.10 18.93 -5.46
CA GLU A 57 -1.09 18.66 -6.90
C GLU A 57 -0.16 17.47 -7.20
N LYS A 58 -0.57 16.56 -8.10
CA LYS A 58 0.13 15.31 -8.50
C LYS A 58 0.09 14.12 -7.55
N ALA A 59 -0.71 14.15 -6.47
CA ALA A 59 -0.83 13.01 -5.56
C ALA A 59 -1.38 11.74 -6.25
N ALA A 60 -2.39 11.89 -7.13
CA ALA A 60 -2.97 10.79 -7.90
C ALA A 60 -1.97 10.19 -8.90
N GLU A 61 -1.27 11.02 -9.68
CA GLU A 61 -0.22 10.57 -10.62
C GLU A 61 0.88 9.75 -9.93
N LYS A 62 1.25 10.15 -8.71
CA LYS A 62 2.21 9.41 -7.90
C LYS A 62 1.67 8.04 -7.47
N VAL A 63 0.42 7.96 -7.02
CA VAL A 63 -0.23 6.70 -6.68
C VAL A 63 -0.23 5.75 -7.88
N TYR A 64 -0.68 6.22 -9.06
CA TYR A 64 -0.68 5.38 -10.27
C TYR A 64 0.73 4.93 -10.68
N SER A 65 1.72 5.81 -10.55
CA SER A 65 3.13 5.48 -10.82
C SER A 65 3.66 4.41 -9.86
N ASP A 66 3.34 4.52 -8.57
CA ASP A 66 3.72 3.53 -7.55
C ASP A 66 3.02 2.19 -7.80
N ILE A 67 1.71 2.19 -8.13
CA ILE A 67 0.97 0.97 -8.52
C ILE A 67 1.65 0.30 -9.71
N GLY A 68 1.95 1.05 -10.78
CA GLY A 68 2.58 0.50 -11.98
C GLY A 68 3.94 -0.12 -11.70
N ARG A 69 4.74 0.47 -10.81
CA ARG A 69 6.03 -0.11 -10.37
C ARG A 69 5.84 -1.40 -9.59
N ILE A 70 4.95 -1.39 -8.59
CA ILE A 70 4.67 -2.58 -7.76
C ILE A 70 4.22 -3.74 -8.66
N VAL A 71 3.28 -3.50 -9.58
CA VAL A 71 2.76 -4.56 -10.46
C VAL A 71 3.82 -5.07 -11.43
N LYS A 72 4.72 -4.20 -11.92
CA LYS A 72 5.79 -4.57 -12.84
C LYS A 72 6.89 -5.39 -12.15
N ASP A 73 7.24 -5.00 -10.93
CA ASP A 73 8.34 -5.62 -10.18
C ASP A 73 7.86 -6.87 -9.41
N TRP A 74 6.55 -7.12 -9.36
CA TRP A 74 5.94 -8.28 -8.72
C TRP A 74 6.25 -9.58 -9.46
N ASP A 75 7.10 -10.40 -8.84
CA ASP A 75 7.59 -11.65 -9.40
C ASP A 75 7.60 -12.75 -8.34
N ARG A 76 6.41 -13.30 -8.08
CA ARG A 76 6.24 -14.39 -7.11
C ARG A 76 6.04 -15.73 -7.78
N GLU A 77 6.84 -16.70 -7.35
CA GLU A 77 6.81 -18.08 -7.82
C GLU A 77 5.45 -18.77 -7.58
N ASP A 78 4.70 -18.35 -6.56
CA ASP A 78 3.38 -18.91 -6.25
C ASP A 78 2.25 -18.38 -7.15
N GLY A 79 2.56 -17.45 -8.06
CA GLY A 79 1.62 -16.94 -9.08
C GLY A 79 0.49 -16.07 -8.51
N THR A 80 0.65 -15.55 -7.29
CA THR A 80 -0.27 -14.56 -6.73
C THR A 80 0.00 -13.17 -7.26
N SER A 81 -0.98 -12.27 -7.14
CA SER A 81 -0.81 -10.84 -7.39
C SER A 81 -0.79 -10.06 -6.08
N PRO A 82 -0.14 -8.87 -6.07
CA PRO A 82 -0.14 -8.01 -4.91
C PRO A 82 -1.55 -7.47 -4.65
N LEU A 83 -1.91 -7.35 -3.38
CA LEU A 83 -3.06 -6.55 -2.98
C LEU A 83 -2.58 -5.11 -2.75
N ILE A 84 -3.10 -4.16 -3.53
CA ILE A 84 -2.77 -2.75 -3.38
C ILE A 84 -4.00 -2.00 -2.88
N ALA A 85 -3.88 -1.38 -1.70
CA ALA A 85 -4.90 -0.51 -1.12
C ALA A 85 -4.46 0.94 -1.23
N VAL A 86 -5.37 1.83 -1.66
CA VAL A 86 -5.15 3.27 -1.64
C VAL A 86 -5.96 3.87 -0.49
N ALA A 87 -5.30 4.68 0.34
CA ALA A 87 -5.88 5.26 1.55
C ALA A 87 -5.57 6.77 1.64
N GLY A 88 -6.18 7.43 2.62
CA GLY A 88 -6.04 8.87 2.82
C GLY A 88 -7.01 9.69 1.95
N CYS A 89 -6.88 11.02 1.99
CA CYS A 89 -7.86 11.93 1.38
C CYS A 89 -8.01 11.76 -0.15
N VAL A 90 -6.99 11.24 -0.86
CA VAL A 90 -7.12 10.96 -2.31
C VAL A 90 -8.11 9.82 -2.56
N ALA A 91 -8.12 8.78 -1.72
CA ALA A 91 -9.06 7.68 -1.85
C ALA A 91 -10.53 8.14 -1.71
N GLN A 92 -10.77 9.25 -1.01
CA GLN A 92 -12.10 9.86 -0.88
C GLN A 92 -12.47 10.80 -2.04
N ALA A 93 -11.49 11.33 -2.75
CA ALA A 93 -11.72 12.28 -3.85
C ALA A 93 -11.88 11.59 -5.21
N GLU A 94 -11.20 10.45 -5.41
CA GLU A 94 -11.19 9.68 -6.66
C GLU A 94 -12.00 8.36 -6.56
N GLY A 95 -12.61 8.09 -5.40
CA GLY A 95 -13.36 6.87 -5.08
C GLY A 95 -14.87 7.02 -5.19
#